data_AF-A0ABD0R493-F1
#
_entry.id   AF-A0ABD0R493-F1
#
_cell.length_a   1.000
_cell.length_b   1.000
_cell.length_c   1.000
_cell.angle_alpha   90.00
_cell.angle_beta   90.00
_cell.angle_gamma   90.00
#
_symmetry.space_group_name_H-M   'P 1'
#
loop_
_entity.id
_entity.type
_entity.pdbx_description
1 polymer ?
#
loop_
_entity_poly.entity_id
_entity_poly.type
_entity_poly.pdbx_seq_one_letter_code
_entity_poly.pdbx_strand_id
1 'polypeptide(L)'
;FGGSIGLMFYLAKVCACGVYVLGLVEAILDIFGKDQGSAVSQGLRVLPQGYWYTVLYSSLVLLLCLVVCLVGAHIYAKASFIILLVVTVSLISVIISPLILHPQHFNITHTYGNNHTVTVSPSYTGFNGTTLKNNLG
;
A
#
# COMPACT_ATOMS: atom_id res chain seq x y z
N PHE A 1 -37.92 10.99 4.89
CA PHE A 1 -36.79 10.90 3.93
C PHE A 1 -35.42 10.92 4.60
N GLY A 2 -35.10 11.81 5.56
CA GLY A 2 -33.76 11.85 6.16
C GLY A 2 -33.30 10.56 6.90
N GLY A 3 -34.23 9.80 7.49
CA GLY A 3 -33.88 8.61 8.30
C GLY A 3 -33.25 7.45 7.51
N SER A 4 -33.81 7.09 6.35
CA SER A 4 -33.29 5.97 5.53
C SER A 4 -31.97 6.34 4.83
N ILE A 5 -31.85 7.59 4.36
CA ILE A 5 -30.59 8.12 3.83
C ILE A 5 -29.51 8.12 4.94
N GLY A 6 -29.86 8.52 6.16
CA GLY A 6 -28.95 8.51 7.31
C GLY A 6 -28.42 7.11 7.66
N LEU A 7 -29.30 6.10 7.65
CA LEU A 7 -28.92 4.70 7.90
C LEU A 7 -27.93 4.18 6.83
N MET A 8 -28.18 4.48 5.55
CA MET A 8 -27.28 4.08 4.46
C MET A 8 -25.89 4.71 4.63
N PHE A 9 -25.81 6.01 4.93
CA PHE A 9 -24.53 6.68 5.16
C PHE A 9 -23.79 6.14 6.38
N TYR A 10 -24.51 5.80 7.44
CA TYR A 10 -23.92 5.17 8.63
C TYR A 10 -23.30 3.82 8.28
N LEU A 11 -24.05 2.92 7.63
CA LEU A 11 -23.54 1.60 7.22
C LEU A 11 -22.34 1.71 6.28
N ALA A 12 -22.37 2.66 5.33
CA ALA A 12 -21.24 2.91 4.44
C ALA A 12 -19.97 3.29 5.21
N LYS A 13 -20.07 4.13 6.25
CA LYS A 13 -18.93 4.50 7.10
C LYS A 13 -18.37 3.33 7.89
N VAL A 14 -19.24 2.45 8.40
CA VAL A 14 -18.84 1.22 9.12
C VAL A 14 -18.10 0.27 8.18
N CYS A 15 -18.65 0.01 6.99
CA CYS A 15 -17.99 -0.84 6.00
C CYS A 15 -16.65 -0.26 5.54
N ALA A 16 -16.57 1.06 5.31
CA ALA A 16 -15.32 1.71 4.95
C ALA A 16 -14.23 1.53 6.02
N CYS A 17 -14.59 1.65 7.31
CA CYS A 17 -13.66 1.40 8.41
C CYS A 17 -13.12 -0.04 8.39
N GLY A 18 -13.98 -1.03 8.14
CA GLY A 18 -13.56 -2.43 8.00
C GLY A 18 -12.55 -2.65 6.88
N VAL A 19 -12.79 -2.06 5.70
CA VAL A 19 -11.87 -2.15 4.56
C VAL A 19 -10.52 -1.48 4.86
N TYR A 20 -10.51 -0.33 5.55
CA TYR A 20 -9.26 0.34 5.92
C TYR A 20 -8.39 -0.50 6.85
N VAL A 21 -8.96 -1.17 7.85
CA VAL A 21 -8.18 -2.03 8.76
C VAL A 21 -7.73 -3.31 8.08
N LEU A 22 -8.57 -3.91 7.22
CA LEU A 22 -8.16 -5.07 6.42
C LEU A 22 -6.97 -4.74 5.51
N GLY A 23 -7.01 -3.62 4.79
CA GLY A 23 -5.89 -3.18 3.95
C GLY A 23 -4.62 -2.87 4.75
N LEU A 24 -4.75 -2.32 5.95
CA LEU A 24 -3.61 -2.13 6.86
C LEU A 24 -2.97 -3.46 7.27
N VAL A 25 -3.78 -4.44 7.69
CA VAL A 25 -3.27 -5.76 8.10
C VAL A 25 -2.63 -6.49 6.92
N GLU A 26 -3.22 -6.39 5.73
CA GLU A 26 -2.66 -6.98 4.52
C GLU A 26 -1.30 -6.37 4.18
N ALA A 27 -1.15 -5.04 4.22
CA ALA A 27 0.13 -4.36 4.00
C ALA A 27 1.18 -4.74 5.07
N ILE A 28 0.78 -4.92 6.33
CA ILE A 28 1.67 -5.41 7.39
C ILE A 28 2.10 -6.85 7.09
N LEU A 29 1.16 -7.72 6.72
CA LEU A 29 1.46 -9.10 6.35
C LEU A 29 2.28 -9.20 5.05
N ASP A 30 2.20 -8.24 4.14
CA ASP A 30 3.05 -8.18 2.95
C ASP A 30 4.52 -7.89 3.34
N ILE A 31 4.73 -6.92 4.25
CA ILE A 31 6.07 -6.55 4.72
C ILE A 31 6.68 -7.64 5.64
N PHE A 32 5.89 -8.25 6.51
CA PHE A 32 6.36 -9.18 7.55
C PHE A 32 6.06 -10.66 7.26
N GLY A 33 5.20 -10.95 6.29
CA GLY A 33 4.72 -12.30 6.00
C GLY A 33 5.70 -13.14 5.19
N LYS A 34 5.47 -14.46 5.26
CA LYS A 34 6.34 -15.46 4.64
C LYS A 34 5.83 -15.90 3.28
N ASP A 35 6.33 -15.31 2.20
CA ASP A 35 6.22 -15.92 0.88
C ASP A 35 6.95 -17.27 0.86
N GLN A 36 6.26 -18.32 0.41
CA GLN A 36 6.79 -19.67 0.25
C GLN A 36 7.78 -19.79 -0.93
N GLY A 37 8.07 -18.71 -1.68
CA GLY A 37 8.87 -18.75 -2.92
C GLY A 37 10.08 -17.83 -3.03
N SER A 38 10.31 -16.88 -2.09
CA SER A 38 11.40 -15.90 -2.24
C SER A 38 12.55 -16.19 -1.28
N ALA A 39 13.69 -16.54 -1.86
CA ALA A 39 14.97 -16.84 -1.21
C ALA A 39 15.65 -15.59 -0.61
N VAL A 40 14.97 -14.92 0.33
CA VAL A 40 15.61 -13.97 1.23
C VAL A 40 15.31 -14.42 2.65
N SER A 41 16.17 -15.33 3.14
CA SER A 41 16.34 -15.52 4.58
C SER A 41 16.95 -14.23 5.14
N GLN A 42 16.39 -13.71 6.23
CA GLN A 42 17.07 -13.41 7.50
C GLN A 42 16.20 -12.39 8.28
N GLY A 43 15.60 -12.81 9.40
CA GLY A 43 15.41 -11.85 10.49
C GLY A 43 14.18 -11.94 11.38
N LEU A 44 12.95 -12.13 10.89
CA LEU A 44 11.76 -12.10 11.78
C LEU A 44 10.44 -12.64 11.16
N ARG A 45 10.46 -13.76 10.43
CA ARG A 45 9.23 -14.37 9.90
C ARG A 45 8.52 -15.20 10.98
N VAL A 46 7.69 -14.55 11.79
CA VAL A 46 7.01 -15.16 12.96
C VAL A 46 5.49 -15.34 12.77
N LEU A 47 4.84 -14.75 11.77
CA LEU A 47 3.39 -14.86 11.63
C LEU A 47 2.94 -15.94 10.61
N PRO A 48 2.16 -16.95 11.04
CA PRO A 48 1.53 -17.89 10.13
C PRO A 48 0.51 -17.15 9.24
N GLN A 49 0.66 -17.29 7.93
CA GLN A 49 -0.23 -16.68 6.95
C GLN A 49 -1.44 -17.61 6.75
N GLY A 50 -2.64 -17.08 7.02
CA GLY A 50 -3.90 -17.77 6.78
C GLY A 50 -5.08 -16.81 6.91
N TYR A 51 -6.14 -17.01 6.10
CA TYR A 51 -7.30 -16.11 6.05
C TYR A 51 -7.89 -15.82 7.44
N TRP A 52 -8.06 -16.87 8.25
CA TRP A 52 -8.57 -16.76 9.61
C TRP A 52 -7.67 -15.96 10.55
N TYR A 53 -6.35 -16.05 10.39
CA TYR A 53 -5.39 -15.28 11.16
C TYR A 53 -5.42 -13.80 10.76
N THR A 54 -5.48 -13.48 9.47
CA THR A 54 -5.64 -12.10 8.97
C THR A 54 -6.92 -11.45 9.51
N VAL A 55 -8.04 -12.19 9.54
CA VAL A 55 -9.30 -11.71 10.10
C VAL A 55 -9.20 -11.47 11.61
N LEU A 56 -8.56 -12.38 12.36
CA LEU A 56 -8.32 -12.20 13.81
C LEU A 56 -7.45 -10.99 14.11
N TYR A 57 -6.35 -10.78 13.37
CA TYR A 57 -5.48 -9.62 13.54
C TYR A 57 -6.23 -8.32 13.24
N SER A 58 -7.02 -8.27 12.16
CA SER A 58 -7.85 -7.11 11.83
C SER A 58 -8.90 -6.80 12.91
N SER A 59 -9.55 -7.82 13.46
CA SER A 59 -10.52 -7.66 14.54
C SER A 59 -9.88 -7.09 15.82
N LEU A 60 -8.69 -7.55 16.20
CA LEU A 60 -7.96 -7.05 17.36
C LEU A 60 -7.57 -5.57 17.19
N VAL A 61 -7.11 -5.19 15.99
CA VAL A 61 -6.76 -3.80 15.67
C VAL A 61 -8.00 -2.88 15.71
N LEU A 62 -9.14 -3.33 15.19
CA LEU A 62 -10.41 -2.62 15.28
C LEU A 62 -10.84 -2.41 16.74
N LEU A 63 -10.72 -3.44 17.58
CA LEU A 63 -11.06 -3.35 19.00
C LEU A 63 -10.17 -2.34 19.73
N LEU A 64 -8.87 -2.33 19.44
CA LEU A 64 -7.94 -1.35 20.00
C LEU A 64 -8.32 0.08 19.56
N CYS A 65 -8.62 0.28 18.28
CA CYS A 65 -9.09 1.57 17.77
C CYS A 65 -10.37 2.03 18.48
N LEU A 66 -11.31 1.12 18.74
CA LEU A 66 -12.54 1.40 19.49
C LEU A 66 -12.23 1.84 20.93
N VAL A 67 -11.32 1.16 21.63
CA VAL A 67 -10.91 1.54 22.98
C VAL A 67 -10.27 2.93 22.98
N VAL A 68 -9.36 3.22 22.03
CA VAL A 68 -8.74 4.55 21.91
C VAL A 68 -9.79 5.64 21.65
N CYS A 69 -10.77 5.37 20.80
CA CYS A 69 -11.89 6.29 20.56
C CYS A 69 -12.73 6.54 21.83
N LEU A 70 -12.88 5.53 22.70
CA LEU A 70 -13.66 5.61 23.94
C LEU A 70 -12.91 6.34 25.07
N VAL A 71 -11.58 6.22 25.13
CA VAL A 71 -10.72 6.81 26.18
C VAL A 71 -10.64 8.33 26.07
N GLY A 72 -10.84 8.92 24.88
CA GLY A 72 -10.99 10.38 24.78
C GLY A 72 -10.96 10.93 23.36
N ALA A 73 -12.03 11.62 22.97
CA ALA A 73 -12.15 12.30 21.67
C ALA A 73 -11.02 13.31 21.40
N HIS A 74 -10.45 13.89 22.46
CA HIS A 74 -9.34 14.84 22.36
C HIS A 74 -8.04 14.19 21.87
N ILE A 75 -7.77 12.92 22.25
CA ILE A 75 -6.58 12.19 21.80
C ILE A 75 -6.74 11.83 20.32
N TYR A 76 -7.94 11.39 19.93
CA TYR A 76 -8.26 11.07 18.54
C TYR A 76 -8.06 12.28 17.62
N ALA A 77 -8.49 13.48 18.04
CA ALA A 77 -8.30 14.70 17.27
C ALA A 77 -6.81 15.05 17.04
N LYS A 78 -5.93 14.75 18.02
CA LYS A 78 -4.48 14.93 17.85
C LYS A 78 -3.89 13.86 16.94
N ALA A 79 -4.34 12.61 17.05
CA ALA A 79 -3.88 11.51 16.20
C ALA A 79 -4.25 11.73 14.73
N SER A 80 -5.46 12.21 14.44
CA SER A 80 -5.90 12.48 13.06
C SER A 80 -5.05 13.57 12.38
N PHE A 81 -4.64 14.60 13.13
CA PHE A 81 -3.70 15.60 12.61
C PHE A 81 -2.35 15.00 12.21
N ILE A 82 -1.81 14.08 13.02
CA ILE A 82 -0.56 13.37 12.70
C ILE A 82 -0.73 12.51 11.44
N ILE A 83 -1.84 11.77 11.33
CA ILE A 83 -2.13 10.95 10.14
C ILE A 83 -2.22 11.83 8.89
N LEU A 84 -2.88 12.98 8.97
CA LEU A 84 -2.96 13.92 7.85
C LEU A 84 -1.57 14.38 7.41
N LEU A 85 -0.69 14.70 8.34
CA LEU A 85 0.69 15.10 8.04
C LEU A 85 1.44 13.96 7.33
N VAL A 86 1.40 12.74 7.89
CA VAL A 86 2.06 11.56 7.33
C VAL A 86 1.56 11.27 5.91
N VAL A 87 0.24 11.28 5.70
CA VAL A 87 -0.35 11.04 4.38
C VAL A 87 0.08 12.12 3.39
N THR A 88 0.10 13.39 3.81
CA THR A 88 0.53 14.51 2.96
C THR A 88 2.00 14.36 2.55
N VAL A 89 2.88 14.01 3.47
CA VAL A 89 4.30 13.77 3.17
C VAL A 89 4.46 12.58 2.24
N SER A 90 3.73 11.48 2.47
CA SER A 90 3.78 10.31 1.60
C SER A 90 3.30 10.62 0.19
N LEU A 91 2.23 11.43 0.05
CA LEU A 91 1.70 11.87 -1.23
C LEU A 91 2.72 12.75 -1.94
N ILE A 92 3.31 13.73 -1.25
CA ILE A 92 4.37 14.59 -1.81
C ILE A 92 5.54 13.72 -2.27
N SER A 93 5.97 12.74 -1.49
CA SER A 93 7.07 11.83 -1.86
C SER A 93 6.75 11.03 -3.12
N VAL A 94 5.53 10.52 -3.27
CA VAL A 94 5.11 9.77 -4.47
C VAL A 94 5.05 10.68 -5.69
N ILE A 95 4.61 11.94 -5.54
CA ILE A 95 4.57 12.93 -6.63
C ILE A 95 5.98 13.39 -7.03
N ILE A 96 6.88 13.55 -6.06
CA ILE A 96 8.26 13.96 -6.30
C ILE A 96 9.11 12.83 -6.89
N SER A 97 8.82 11.57 -6.55
CA SER A 97 9.53 10.38 -7.05
C SER A 97 9.72 10.42 -8.58
N PRO A 98 8.69 10.52 -9.44
CA PRO A 98 8.86 10.59 -10.90
C PRO A 98 9.52 11.88 -11.41
N LEU A 99 9.57 12.96 -10.60
CA LEU A 99 10.24 14.21 -10.95
C LEU A 99 11.75 14.16 -10.70
N ILE A 100 12.19 13.35 -9.73
CA ILE A 100 13.60 13.20 -9.35
C ILE A 100 14.23 11.95 -10.00
N LEU A 101 13.44 10.92 -10.33
CA LEU A 101 13.92 9.74 -11.04
C LEU A 101 14.45 10.12 -12.44
N HIS A 102 15.76 10.38 -12.48
CA HIS A 102 16.59 10.47 -13.68
C HIS A 102 16.60 9.10 -14.41
N PRO A 103 16.72 9.05 -15.75
CA PRO A 103 16.70 7.82 -16.52
C PRO A 103 17.57 6.71 -15.91
N GLN A 104 16.91 5.68 -15.37
CA GLN A 104 17.58 4.48 -14.90
C GLN A 104 17.54 3.44 -16.02
N HIS A 105 18.73 3.05 -16.48
CA HIS A 105 18.91 1.96 -17.43
C HIS A 105 18.80 0.65 -16.66
N PHE A 106 17.76 -0.13 -16.93
CA PHE A 106 17.58 -1.45 -16.34
C PHE A 106 17.73 -2.50 -17.46
N ASN A 107 18.73 -3.37 -17.32
CA ASN A 107 18.99 -4.41 -18.32
C ASN A 107 18.16 -5.64 -17.95
N ILE A 108 16.99 -5.81 -18.59
CA ILE A 108 16.17 -7.00 -18.40
C ILE A 108 16.63 -8.07 -19.39
N THR A 109 17.27 -9.11 -18.87
CA THR A 109 17.58 -10.31 -19.64
C THR A 109 16.42 -11.29 -19.54
N HIS A 110 15.68 -11.50 -20.63
CA HIS A 110 14.65 -12.52 -20.70
C HIS A 110 15.23 -13.77 -21.38
N THR A 111 15.42 -14.85 -20.61
CA THR A 111 15.87 -16.15 -21.14
C THR A 111 14.66 -16.93 -21.62
N TYR A 112 14.40 -16.93 -22.93
CA TYR A 112 13.42 -17.84 -23.54
C TYR A 112 14.14 -19.15 -23.92
N GLY A 113 13.49 -20.29 -23.63
CA GLY A 113 14.09 -21.62 -23.80
C GLY A 113 14.68 -21.89 -25.19
N ASN A 114 15.80 -22.63 -25.18
CA ASN A 114 16.73 -22.99 -26.27
C ASN A 114 17.57 -21.83 -26.83
N ASN A 115 18.57 -21.43 -26.03
CA ASN A 115 19.79 -20.71 -26.44
C ASN A 115 19.62 -19.34 -27.12
N HIS A 116 18.46 -18.70 -27.00
CA HIS A 116 18.26 -17.34 -27.52
C HIS A 116 18.02 -16.36 -26.38
N THR A 117 19.11 -15.72 -25.92
CA THR A 117 19.06 -14.61 -24.97
C THR A 117 18.75 -13.33 -25.72
N VAL A 118 17.51 -12.84 -25.62
CA VAL A 118 17.15 -11.52 -26.14
C VAL A 118 17.33 -10.52 -25.01
N THR A 119 18.41 -9.75 -25.07
CA THR A 119 18.65 -8.63 -24.17
C THR A 119 17.82 -7.45 -24.66
N VAL A 120 16.69 -7.21 -24.01
CA VAL A 120 15.95 -5.95 -24.22
C VAL A 120 16.50 -4.99 -23.18
N SER A 121 17.02 -3.85 -23.62
CA SER A 121 17.46 -2.76 -22.75
C SER A 121 16.37 -1.69 -22.70
N PRO A 122 15.25 -1.92 -21.98
CA PRO A 122 14.25 -0.88 -21.80
C PRO A 122 14.86 0.26 -20.99
N SER A 123 14.79 1.48 -21.54
CA SER A 123 15.24 2.69 -20.85
C SER A 123 14.00 3.37 -20.26
N TYR A 124 13.88 3.38 -18.92
CA TYR A 124 12.79 4.09 -18.25
C TYR A 124 13.22 5.53 -18.07
N THR A 125 12.78 6.40 -18.97
CA THR A 125 13.14 7.83 -18.96
C THR A 125 12.09 8.67 -18.22
N GLY A 126 11.72 8.31 -16.99
CA GLY A 126 10.86 9.10 -16.10
C GLY A 126 9.71 9.86 -16.78
N PHE A 127 9.43 11.09 -16.34
CA PHE A 127 8.50 12.01 -17.00
C PHE A 127 9.24 12.95 -17.96
N ASN A 128 9.80 12.40 -19.06
CA ASN A 128 10.51 13.22 -20.06
C ASN A 128 9.61 13.56 -21.26
N GLY A 129 9.18 14.83 -21.33
CA GLY A 129 8.36 15.35 -22.42
C GLY A 129 9.04 15.31 -23.80
N THR A 130 10.38 15.21 -23.88
CA THR A 130 11.06 15.00 -25.17
C THR A 130 10.95 13.56 -25.64
N THR A 131 11.00 12.59 -24.72
CA THR A 131 10.79 11.17 -25.05
C THR A 131 9.34 10.92 -25.46
N LEU A 132 8.35 11.55 -24.81
CA LEU A 132 6.94 11.46 -25.19
C LEU A 132 6.71 11.96 -26.62
N LYS A 133 7.28 13.13 -26.97
CA LYS A 133 7.15 13.73 -28.30
C LYS A 133 7.83 12.89 -29.39
N ASN A 134 8.99 12.29 -29.08
CA ASN A 134 9.70 11.40 -29.99
C ASN A 134 9.03 10.03 -30.17
N ASN A 135 8.10 9.62 -29.30
CA ASN A 135 7.33 8.38 -29.46
C ASN A 135 5.94 8.60 -30.09
N LEU A 136 5.43 9.84 -30.11
CA LEU A 136 4.14 10.19 -30.72
C LEU A 136 4.25 10.72 -32.16
N GLY A 137 5.46 10.76 -32.74
CA GLY A 137 5.72 11.18 -34.11
C GLY A 137 6.43 10.11 -34.91
#